data_AF-U6M6H6-F1
#
_entry.id   AF-U6M6H6-F1
#
_cell.length_a   1.000
_cell.length_b   1.000
_cell.length_c   1.000
_cell.angle_alpha   90.00
_cell.angle_beta   90.00
_cell.angle_gamma   90.00
#
_symmetry.space_group_name_H-M   'P 1'
#
loop_
_entity.id
_entity.type
_entity.pdbx_description
1 polymer ?
#
loop_
_entity_poly.entity_id
_entity_poly.type
_entity_poly.pdbx_seq_one_letter_code
_entity_poly.pdbx_strand_id
1 'polypeptide(L)'
;MLIIVCSRDVPPAFKTKESSRDEEVDGGIYYKSAVAGFVSLMVDASRKMMCYTASGCENAALICFLSEPTLVEGKRPISENTWKKILALDSEGSDESTNNKIQFTKRDENHNCLTEINKFRTQDSLDLDDFDDEEETPTDPTGDQVAKYDAEELAKVVTCDALKAGNAPILISSNKRSVMYYSGSSATCSNAVTEWKKGYEKFKDVTIPPKYTSSEDMYKTGAATNFISLVSEGEDTVARCYTVTNCSEEGLVCVLEPAVFEEGKLPISVATWKNVTKTLNNGRSSTSVYGALLNSMLVVVGLFALNF
;
A
#
# COMPACT_ATOMS: atom_id res chain seq x y z
N MET A 1 14.08 2.36 15.70
CA MET A 1 12.76 2.14 16.33
C MET A 1 11.91 1.14 15.55
N LEU A 2 12.04 1.04 14.23
CA LEU A 2 11.21 0.19 13.35
C LEU A 2 11.32 -1.35 13.52
N ILE A 3 12.42 -1.90 14.03
CA ILE A 3 12.68 -3.35 13.85
C ILE A 3 11.78 -4.26 14.71
N ILE A 4 11.26 -3.78 15.84
CA ILE A 4 10.46 -4.64 16.75
C ILE A 4 9.00 -4.72 16.29
N VAL A 5 8.49 -3.68 15.61
CA VAL A 5 7.06 -3.56 15.29
C VAL A 5 6.65 -4.45 14.09
N CYS A 6 7.62 -5.02 13.36
CA CYS A 6 7.31 -5.92 12.24
C CYS A 6 6.78 -7.29 12.67
N SER A 7 6.93 -7.68 13.94
CA SER A 7 6.31 -8.90 14.47
C SER A 7 5.16 -8.53 15.39
N ARG A 8 3.94 -9.04 15.09
CA ARG A 8 2.76 -8.87 15.95
C ARG A 8 2.80 -9.76 17.20
N ASP A 9 3.75 -10.69 17.27
CA ASP A 9 3.88 -11.61 18.39
C ASP A 9 4.45 -10.89 19.62
N VAL A 10 4.01 -11.32 20.80
CA VAL A 10 4.51 -10.78 22.07
C VAL A 10 6.00 -11.10 22.19
N PRO A 11 6.85 -10.12 22.53
CA PRO A 11 8.28 -10.36 22.68
C PRO A 11 8.57 -11.53 23.63
N PRO A 12 9.52 -12.41 23.27
CA PRO A 12 9.79 -13.65 24.01
C PRO A 12 10.40 -13.39 25.40
N ALA A 13 10.61 -14.45 26.19
CA ALA A 13 11.31 -14.30 27.47
C ALA A 13 12.78 -13.90 27.26
N PHE A 14 13.34 -13.10 28.17
CA PHE A 14 14.77 -12.76 28.13
C PHE A 14 15.62 -13.98 28.50
N LYS A 15 16.71 -14.18 27.75
CA LYS A 15 17.74 -15.18 28.04
C LYS A 15 19.13 -14.56 28.06
N THR A 16 19.88 -14.86 29.10
CA THR A 16 21.30 -14.55 29.25
C THR A 16 22.11 -15.34 28.23
N LYS A 17 23.16 -14.75 27.68
CA LYS A 17 24.08 -15.45 26.79
C LYS A 17 24.86 -16.45 27.64
N GLU A 18 24.49 -17.73 27.58
CA GLU A 18 25.42 -18.79 27.96
C GLU A 18 26.60 -18.78 26.98
N SER A 19 27.78 -19.17 27.44
CA SER A 19 29.06 -19.02 26.73
C SER A 19 29.25 -19.99 25.55
N SER A 20 28.19 -20.44 24.89
CA SER A 20 28.27 -21.41 23.80
C SER A 20 27.83 -20.80 22.46
N ARG A 21 28.62 -21.13 21.43
CA ARG A 21 28.54 -20.64 20.05
C ARG A 21 27.26 -21.12 19.35
N ASP A 22 26.69 -20.20 18.57
CA ASP A 22 26.00 -20.44 17.29
C ASP A 22 24.63 -21.13 17.28
N GLU A 23 23.71 -20.75 18.18
CA GLU A 23 22.27 -20.92 17.90
C GLU A 23 21.53 -19.57 18.01
N GLU A 24 20.55 -19.38 17.12
CA GLU A 24 19.64 -18.23 17.11
C GLU A 24 18.68 -18.37 18.30
N VAL A 25 19.16 -17.99 19.49
CA VAL A 25 18.43 -18.18 20.73
C VAL A 25 17.22 -17.24 20.76
N ASP A 26 16.02 -17.81 20.86
CA ASP A 26 14.79 -17.09 21.19
C ASP A 26 14.98 -16.23 22.45
N GLY A 27 14.77 -14.91 22.34
CA GLY A 27 15.15 -13.91 23.37
C GLY A 27 16.47 -13.17 23.12
N GLY A 28 17.24 -13.52 22.09
CA GLY A 28 18.49 -12.83 21.71
C GLY A 28 18.29 -11.39 21.19
N ILE A 29 17.05 -11.01 20.87
CA ILE A 29 16.70 -9.66 20.39
C ILE A 29 17.06 -8.57 21.39
N TYR A 30 17.07 -8.88 22.68
CA TYR A 30 17.32 -7.93 23.77
C TYR A 30 18.77 -7.48 23.88
N TYR A 31 19.72 -8.10 23.17
CA TYR A 31 21.11 -7.63 23.12
C TYR A 31 21.30 -6.41 22.21
N LYS A 32 20.29 -6.05 21.41
CA LYS A 32 20.27 -4.80 20.67
C LYS A 32 19.84 -3.68 21.61
N SER A 33 20.69 -2.66 21.79
CA SER A 33 20.44 -1.54 22.70
C SER A 33 19.10 -0.84 22.47
N ALA A 34 18.68 -0.69 21.21
CA ALA A 34 17.38 -0.13 20.86
C ALA A 34 16.20 -0.98 21.39
N VAL A 35 16.33 -2.31 21.34
CA VAL A 35 15.32 -3.24 21.83
C VAL A 35 15.29 -3.23 23.35
N ALA A 36 16.45 -3.37 23.99
CA ALA A 36 16.58 -3.31 25.45
C ALA A 36 16.03 -1.99 26.02
N GLY A 37 16.37 -0.87 25.38
CA GLY A 37 15.88 0.46 25.78
C GLY A 37 14.37 0.57 25.65
N PHE A 38 13.81 0.15 24.51
CA PHE A 38 12.36 0.18 24.30
C PHE A 38 11.63 -0.67 25.35
N VAL A 39 11.99 -1.94 25.55
CA VAL A 39 11.29 -2.77 26.54
C VAL A 39 11.50 -2.33 27.98
N SER A 40 12.59 -1.62 28.26
CA SER A 40 12.84 -0.99 29.57
C SER A 40 11.93 0.19 29.85
N LEU A 41 11.46 0.89 28.82
CA LEU A 41 10.48 1.96 28.93
C LEU A 41 9.03 1.42 28.99
N MET A 42 8.77 0.28 28.35
CA MET A 42 7.42 -0.25 28.14
C MET A 42 7.04 -1.41 29.08
N VAL A 43 7.83 -1.65 30.13
CA VAL A 43 7.55 -2.69 31.14
C VAL A 43 6.27 -2.41 31.93
N ASP A 44 5.55 -3.46 32.33
CA ASP A 44 4.23 -3.34 32.99
C ASP A 44 4.27 -2.58 34.32
N ALA A 45 5.38 -2.69 35.06
CA ALA A 45 5.54 -2.12 36.38
C ALA A 45 6.11 -0.70 36.31
N SER A 46 5.55 0.21 37.12
CA SER A 46 6.11 1.54 37.30
C SER A 46 7.51 1.45 37.91
N ARG A 47 8.45 2.24 37.36
CA ARG A 47 9.86 2.28 37.80
C ARG A 47 10.31 3.72 37.98
N LYS A 48 11.23 3.94 38.91
CA LYS A 48 11.94 5.21 39.00
C LYS A 48 13.06 5.19 37.97
N MET A 49 13.14 6.24 37.15
CA MET A 49 14.18 6.42 36.16
C MET A 49 15.01 7.66 36.50
N MET A 50 16.33 7.51 36.51
CA MET A 50 17.27 8.61 36.70
C MET A 50 18.19 8.66 35.49
N CYS A 51 18.15 9.77 34.74
CA CYS A 51 18.94 9.93 33.53
C CYS A 51 20.05 10.95 33.73
N TYR A 52 21.21 10.65 33.13
CA TYR A 52 22.42 11.46 33.21
C TYR A 52 22.99 11.64 31.80
N THR A 53 23.38 12.88 31.49
CA THR A 53 24.17 13.16 30.30
C THR A 53 25.62 12.79 30.59
N ALA A 54 26.21 11.90 29.79
CA ALA A 54 27.62 11.57 29.89
C ALA A 54 28.47 12.68 29.25
N SER A 55 29.51 13.11 29.96
CA SER A 55 30.53 14.03 29.45
C SER A 55 31.82 13.28 29.13
N GLY A 56 32.62 13.81 28.20
CA GLY A 56 33.90 13.22 27.78
C GLY A 56 33.82 12.15 26.68
N CYS A 57 32.64 11.94 26.09
CA CYS A 57 32.47 11.13 24.88
C CYS A 57 32.57 12.02 23.62
N GLU A 58 33.08 11.48 22.50
CA GLU A 58 33.06 12.17 21.20
C GLU A 58 31.62 12.45 20.70
N ASN A 59 30.69 11.57 21.05
CA ASN A 59 29.27 11.70 20.74
C ASN A 59 28.45 11.97 22.01
N ALA A 60 27.33 12.67 21.87
CA ALA A 60 26.40 12.86 22.97
C ALA A 60 25.83 11.51 23.43
N ALA A 61 25.87 11.24 24.73
CA ALA A 61 25.34 10.03 25.33
C ALA A 61 24.45 10.35 26.54
N LEU A 62 23.29 9.71 26.59
CA LEU A 62 22.34 9.76 27.70
C LEU A 62 22.26 8.37 28.32
N ILE A 63 22.46 8.26 29.63
CA ILE A 63 22.38 7.00 30.36
C ILE A 63 21.28 7.12 31.39
N CYS A 64 20.30 6.22 31.34
CA CYS A 64 19.20 6.14 32.30
C CYS A 64 19.32 4.87 33.14
N PHE A 65 19.21 5.03 34.45
CA PHE A 65 19.15 3.93 35.42
C PHE A 65 17.71 3.74 35.86
N LEU A 66 17.27 2.48 35.88
CA LEU A 66 15.97 2.08 36.41
C LEU A 66 16.14 1.49 37.81
N SER A 67 15.17 1.73 38.69
CA SER A 67 15.19 1.22 40.07
C SER A 67 15.16 -0.30 40.19
N GLU A 68 14.78 -1.01 39.13
CA GLU A 68 14.67 -2.47 39.09
C GLU A 68 15.17 -3.00 37.73
N PRO A 69 15.61 -4.28 37.64
CA PRO A 69 16.04 -4.90 36.39
C PRO A 69 14.85 -5.20 35.47
N THR A 70 14.94 -4.81 34.20
CA THR A 70 13.88 -5.07 33.20
C THR A 70 14.03 -6.46 32.59
N LEU A 71 15.27 -6.82 32.24
CA LEU A 71 15.61 -8.07 31.59
C LEU A 71 16.02 -9.09 32.67
N VAL A 72 15.09 -9.97 33.04
CA VAL A 72 15.29 -11.03 34.04
C VAL A 72 15.21 -12.37 33.35
N GLU A 73 16.19 -13.25 33.61
CA GLU A 73 16.28 -14.58 33.00
C GLU A 73 14.94 -15.34 33.06
N GLY A 74 14.51 -15.88 31.92
CA GLY A 74 13.30 -16.67 31.79
C GLY A 74 11.99 -15.89 31.94
N LYS A 75 12.04 -14.55 32.08
CA LYS A 75 10.84 -13.71 32.20
C LYS A 75 10.64 -12.85 30.96
N ARG A 76 9.37 -12.70 30.55
CA ARG A 76 8.99 -11.70 29.56
C ARG A 76 9.06 -10.31 30.19
N PRO A 77 9.70 -9.33 29.54
CA PRO A 77 9.79 -7.97 30.08
C PRO A 77 8.48 -7.20 29.96
N ILE A 78 7.56 -7.63 29.07
CA ILE A 78 6.27 -6.99 28.84
C ILE A 78 5.20 -8.09 28.79
N SER A 79 4.09 -7.87 29.49
CA SER A 79 2.92 -8.75 29.42
C SER A 79 2.22 -8.67 28.06
N GLU A 80 1.42 -9.69 27.74
CA GLU A 80 0.62 -9.70 26.52
C GLU A 80 -0.39 -8.54 26.48
N ASN A 81 -0.90 -8.12 27.64
CA ASN A 81 -1.85 -7.00 27.72
C ASN A 81 -1.16 -5.68 27.38
N THR A 82 0.03 -5.42 27.94
CA THR A 82 0.77 -4.21 27.60
C THR A 82 1.26 -4.25 26.16
N TRP A 83 1.66 -5.42 25.64
CA TRP A 83 1.98 -5.57 24.22
C TRP A 83 0.78 -5.23 23.32
N LYS A 84 -0.43 -5.70 23.66
CA LYS A 84 -1.66 -5.31 22.94
C LYS A 84 -1.89 -3.80 22.96
N LYS A 85 -1.62 -3.12 24.09
CA LYS A 85 -1.71 -1.65 24.17
C LYS A 85 -0.64 -0.96 23.33
N ILE A 86 0.57 -1.51 23.25
CA ILE A 86 1.65 -0.98 22.40
C ILE A 86 1.27 -1.11 20.92
N LEU A 87 0.75 -2.27 20.51
CA LEU A 87 0.23 -2.48 19.17
C LEU A 87 -0.97 -1.58 18.89
N ALA A 88 -1.83 -1.36 19.90
CA ALA A 88 -2.92 -0.41 19.81
C ALA A 88 -2.35 1.01 19.57
N LEU A 89 -1.30 1.46 20.25
CA LEU A 89 -0.65 2.75 20.01
C LEU A 89 0.02 2.87 18.64
N ASP A 90 0.52 1.78 18.06
CA ASP A 90 0.99 1.78 16.67
C ASP A 90 -0.20 1.96 15.69
N SER A 91 -1.40 1.51 16.07
CA SER A 91 -2.66 1.78 15.37
C SER A 91 -3.41 3.05 15.80
N GLU A 92 -3.08 3.65 16.95
CA GLU A 92 -3.79 4.73 17.65
C GLU A 92 -2.90 5.98 17.86
N GLY A 93 -1.70 6.02 17.27
CA GLY A 93 -0.87 7.23 17.15
C GLY A 93 -1.53 8.37 16.35
N SER A 94 -2.82 8.26 16.05
CA SER A 94 -3.65 9.22 15.32
C SER A 94 -4.97 9.56 16.03
N ASP A 95 -5.10 9.42 17.36
CA ASP A 95 -6.35 9.78 18.04
C ASP A 95 -6.28 11.09 18.84
N GLU A 96 -6.44 12.18 18.09
CA GLU A 96 -7.30 13.31 18.52
C GLU A 96 -8.13 13.84 17.33
N SER A 97 -8.62 12.92 16.49
CA SER A 97 -9.58 13.24 15.42
C SER A 97 -10.32 11.99 14.99
N THR A 98 -11.39 11.64 15.71
CA THR A 98 -12.32 10.58 15.31
C THR A 98 -13.12 10.91 14.02
N ASN A 99 -12.71 11.95 13.28
CA ASN A 99 -13.23 12.30 11.96
C ASN A 99 -12.19 12.14 10.82
N ASN A 100 -10.93 11.75 11.09
CA ASN A 100 -9.87 11.69 10.07
C ASN A 100 -9.35 10.28 9.74
N LYS A 101 -9.97 9.20 10.21
CA LYS A 101 -9.58 7.86 9.79
C LYS A 101 -9.98 7.66 8.32
N ILE A 102 -9.03 7.20 7.51
CA ILE A 102 -9.26 6.80 6.12
C ILE A 102 -10.46 5.86 6.03
N GLN A 103 -11.37 6.13 5.10
CA GLN A 103 -12.57 5.33 4.89
C GLN A 103 -12.62 4.81 3.46
N PHE A 104 -13.15 3.60 3.30
CA PHE A 104 -13.30 2.93 2.01
C PHE A 104 -14.78 2.61 1.79
N THR A 105 -15.33 3.09 0.69
CA THR A 105 -16.71 2.82 0.28
C THR A 105 -16.69 2.10 -1.06
N LYS A 106 -17.22 0.88 -1.14
CA LYS A 106 -17.32 0.13 -2.41
C LYS A 106 -18.08 0.99 -3.42
N ARG A 107 -17.56 1.07 -4.64
CA ARG A 107 -18.23 1.76 -5.73
C ARG A 107 -19.32 0.88 -6.29
N ASP A 108 -20.43 1.51 -6.66
CA ASP A 108 -21.52 0.83 -7.37
C ASP A 108 -21.11 0.45 -8.81
N GLU A 109 -21.93 -0.36 -9.46
CA GLU A 109 -21.72 -0.87 -10.82
C GLU A 109 -21.44 0.22 -11.86
N ASN A 110 -22.01 1.43 -11.70
CA ASN A 110 -21.80 2.53 -12.63
C ASN A 110 -20.47 3.27 -12.42
N HIS A 111 -19.78 2.99 -11.31
CA HIS A 111 -18.55 3.67 -10.91
C HIS A 111 -17.41 2.71 -10.55
N ASN A 112 -17.57 1.39 -10.76
CA ASN A 112 -16.62 0.34 -10.35
C ASN A 112 -15.28 0.31 -11.13
N CYS A 113 -15.08 1.24 -12.07
CA CYS A 113 -13.89 1.37 -12.93
C CYS A 113 -13.56 0.21 -13.86
N LEU A 114 -14.33 -0.89 -13.83
CA LEU A 114 -14.14 -2.02 -14.73
C LEU A 114 -14.23 -1.57 -16.18
N THR A 115 -15.18 -0.69 -16.51
CA THR A 115 -15.32 -0.17 -17.88
C THR A 115 -14.03 0.47 -18.40
N GLU A 116 -13.39 1.38 -17.67
CA GLU A 116 -12.15 2.03 -18.12
C GLU A 116 -10.93 1.10 -18.07
N ILE A 117 -10.87 0.22 -17.06
CA ILE A 117 -9.81 -0.77 -16.93
C ILE A 117 -9.86 -1.74 -18.11
N ASN A 118 -11.01 -2.37 -18.33
CA ASN A 118 -11.25 -3.37 -19.36
C ASN A 118 -11.11 -2.77 -20.75
N LYS A 119 -11.63 -1.55 -20.99
CA LYS A 119 -11.41 -0.82 -22.27
C LYS A 119 -9.93 -0.68 -22.62
N PHE A 120 -9.05 -0.50 -21.62
CA PHE A 120 -7.62 -0.45 -21.89
C PHE A 120 -7.03 -1.86 -22.09
N ARG A 121 -7.46 -2.85 -21.31
CA ARG A 121 -6.97 -4.24 -21.38
C ARG A 121 -7.32 -4.92 -22.71
N THR A 122 -8.58 -4.87 -23.13
CA THR A 122 -9.08 -5.57 -24.33
C THR A 122 -8.88 -4.84 -25.65
N GLN A 123 -8.17 -3.71 -25.67
CA GLN A 123 -7.83 -3.08 -26.95
C GLN A 123 -7.04 -4.06 -27.83
N ASP A 124 -7.33 -4.09 -29.15
CA ASP A 124 -6.77 -5.05 -30.13
C ASP A 124 -5.24 -5.24 -30.10
N SER A 125 -4.53 -4.26 -29.54
CA SER A 125 -3.08 -4.26 -29.48
C SER A 125 -2.51 -4.91 -28.21
N LEU A 126 -3.28 -4.99 -27.13
CA LEU A 126 -2.90 -5.69 -25.90
C LEU A 126 -3.46 -7.11 -25.87
N ASP A 127 -4.73 -7.29 -26.28
CA ASP A 127 -5.41 -8.59 -26.33
C ASP A 127 -5.37 -9.31 -24.97
N LEU A 128 -5.67 -8.56 -23.90
CA LEU A 128 -5.77 -9.09 -22.54
C LEU A 128 -7.24 -9.39 -22.21
N ASP A 129 -7.46 -10.41 -21.39
CA ASP A 129 -8.78 -10.71 -20.85
C ASP A 129 -9.30 -9.59 -19.94
N ASP A 130 -10.61 -9.45 -19.89
CA ASP A 130 -11.27 -8.54 -18.97
C ASP A 130 -11.02 -8.95 -17.51
N PHE A 131 -11.01 -7.97 -16.61
CA PHE A 131 -11.26 -8.28 -15.21
C PHE A 131 -12.75 -8.46 -15.00
N ASP A 132 -13.09 -9.45 -14.19
CA ASP A 132 -14.47 -9.79 -13.88
C ASP A 132 -15.01 -8.87 -12.79
N ASP A 133 -16.33 -8.67 -12.83
CA ASP A 133 -17.06 -8.21 -11.67
C ASP A 133 -17.35 -9.40 -10.74
N GLU A 134 -17.62 -9.10 -9.48
CA GLU A 134 -17.99 -10.12 -8.50
C GLU A 134 -19.38 -10.69 -8.82
N GLU A 135 -19.47 -11.93 -9.31
CA GLU A 135 -20.75 -12.63 -9.47
C GLU A 135 -21.24 -13.16 -8.11
N GLU A 136 -22.43 -12.73 -7.67
CA GLU A 136 -23.03 -13.27 -6.44
C GLU A 136 -23.57 -14.70 -6.69
N THR A 137 -22.92 -15.72 -6.13
CA THR A 137 -23.52 -17.06 -6.05
C THR A 137 -24.26 -17.28 -4.71
N PRO A 138 -25.29 -18.14 -4.64
CA PRO A 138 -26.08 -18.35 -3.42
C PRO A 138 -25.28 -18.89 -2.20
N THR A 139 -24.07 -19.38 -2.44
CA THR A 139 -23.16 -19.94 -1.42
C THR A 139 -22.04 -19.00 -1.02
N ASP A 140 -21.87 -17.88 -1.72
CA ASP A 140 -20.81 -16.92 -1.45
C ASP A 140 -21.24 -15.87 -0.42
N PRO A 141 -20.28 -15.29 0.32
CA PRO A 141 -20.55 -14.11 1.14
C PRO A 141 -21.22 -13.03 0.28
N THR A 142 -22.21 -12.34 0.85
CA THR A 142 -22.92 -11.28 0.12
C THR A 142 -21.94 -10.16 -0.28
N GLY A 143 -22.23 -9.41 -1.35
CA GLY A 143 -21.36 -8.31 -1.78
C GLY A 143 -21.05 -7.29 -0.68
N ASP A 144 -21.98 -7.07 0.25
CA ASP A 144 -21.81 -6.22 1.44
C ASP A 144 -20.80 -6.79 2.45
N GLN A 145 -20.79 -8.11 2.64
CA GLN A 145 -19.84 -8.79 3.54
C GLN A 145 -18.41 -8.68 2.98
N VAL A 146 -18.26 -8.89 1.67
CA VAL A 146 -16.97 -8.74 0.99
C VAL A 146 -16.50 -7.30 1.02
N ALA A 147 -17.39 -6.34 0.74
CA ALA A 147 -17.08 -4.91 0.81
C ALA A 147 -16.59 -4.48 2.19
N LYS A 148 -17.27 -4.94 3.24
CA LYS A 148 -16.87 -4.66 4.62
C LYS A 148 -15.51 -5.29 4.96
N TYR A 149 -15.30 -6.54 4.55
CA TYR A 149 -14.03 -7.23 4.78
C TYR A 149 -12.88 -6.52 4.07
N ASP A 150 -13.05 -6.18 2.79
CA ASP A 150 -12.05 -5.43 2.01
C ASP A 150 -11.75 -4.08 2.68
N ALA A 151 -12.77 -3.32 3.10
CA ALA A 151 -12.57 -2.05 3.79
C ALA A 151 -11.77 -2.21 5.10
N GLU A 152 -12.05 -3.24 5.90
CA GLU A 152 -11.31 -3.53 7.14
C GLU A 152 -9.87 -3.94 6.86
N GLU A 153 -9.61 -4.73 5.82
CA GLU A 153 -8.25 -5.15 5.43
C GLU A 153 -7.45 -3.98 4.83
N LEU A 154 -8.06 -3.18 3.96
CA LEU A 154 -7.46 -1.98 3.39
C LEU A 154 -7.06 -0.99 4.48
N ALA A 155 -7.94 -0.74 5.46
CA ALA A 155 -7.65 0.16 6.58
C ALA A 155 -6.49 -0.30 7.48
N LYS A 156 -6.04 -1.57 7.38
CA LYS A 156 -4.86 -2.06 8.11
C LYS A 156 -3.54 -1.76 7.41
N VAL A 157 -3.56 -1.52 6.10
CA VAL A 157 -2.34 -1.42 5.28
C VAL A 157 -2.23 -0.13 4.47
N VAL A 158 -3.34 0.53 4.17
CA VAL A 158 -3.39 1.75 3.36
C VAL A 158 -3.60 2.97 4.25
N THR A 159 -2.75 3.98 4.09
CA THR A 159 -2.88 5.29 4.75
C THR A 159 -3.02 6.41 3.71
N CYS A 160 -3.59 7.55 4.09
CA CYS A 160 -3.70 8.72 3.21
C CYS A 160 -2.32 9.19 2.71
N ASP A 161 -1.31 9.21 3.59
CA ASP A 161 0.05 9.60 3.24
C ASP A 161 0.67 8.63 2.23
N ALA A 162 0.46 7.32 2.39
CA ALA A 162 1.01 6.33 1.49
C ALA A 162 0.32 6.33 0.11
N LEU A 163 -1.00 6.56 0.08
CA LEU A 163 -1.74 6.78 -1.17
C LEU A 163 -1.21 8.00 -1.92
N LYS A 164 -1.09 9.14 -1.23
CA LYS A 164 -0.61 10.40 -1.80
C LYS A 164 0.85 10.31 -2.25
N ALA A 165 1.71 9.68 -1.45
CA ALA A 165 3.11 9.48 -1.79
C ALA A 165 3.31 8.44 -2.90
N GLY A 166 2.27 7.68 -3.26
CA GLY A 166 2.37 6.67 -4.29
C GLY A 166 3.18 5.46 -3.84
N ASN A 167 3.13 5.08 -2.55
CA ASN A 167 3.89 3.95 -2.00
C ASN A 167 3.10 3.09 -1.00
N ALA A 168 1.76 3.09 -1.11
CA ALA A 168 0.91 2.19 -0.34
C ALA A 168 1.26 0.70 -0.63
N PRO A 169 1.16 -0.19 0.37
CA PRO A 169 1.38 -1.61 0.18
C PRO A 169 0.47 -2.18 -0.92
N ILE A 170 1.06 -2.94 -1.83
CA ILE A 170 0.35 -3.48 -3.00
C ILE A 170 -0.22 -4.87 -2.77
N LEU A 171 0.21 -5.55 -1.71
CA LEU A 171 -0.22 -6.88 -1.33
C LEU A 171 -0.93 -6.82 0.02
N ILE A 172 -2.11 -7.44 0.07
CA ILE A 172 -2.84 -7.69 1.30
C ILE A 172 -2.45 -9.11 1.76
N SER A 173 -1.40 -9.18 2.59
CA SER A 173 -0.68 -10.42 2.93
C SER A 173 -1.53 -11.49 3.61
N SER A 174 -2.67 -11.12 4.18
CA SER A 174 -3.65 -12.03 4.77
C SER A 174 -4.39 -12.89 3.73
N ASN A 175 -4.52 -12.45 2.47
CA ASN A 175 -5.52 -13.00 1.54
C ASN A 175 -5.06 -13.26 0.10
N LYS A 176 -3.76 -13.16 -0.23
CA LYS A 176 -3.27 -13.27 -1.63
C LYS A 176 -4.02 -12.34 -2.60
N ARG A 177 -4.39 -11.14 -2.13
CA ARG A 177 -5.00 -10.08 -2.93
C ARG A 177 -3.97 -9.00 -3.18
N SER A 178 -4.08 -8.34 -4.34
CA SER A 178 -3.26 -7.16 -4.65
C SER A 178 -4.13 -5.93 -4.81
N VAL A 179 -3.53 -4.74 -4.76
CA VAL A 179 -4.26 -3.49 -4.93
C VAL A 179 -3.67 -2.63 -6.03
N MET A 180 -4.56 -1.97 -6.75
CA MET A 180 -4.26 -0.81 -7.58
C MET A 180 -4.82 0.43 -6.91
N TYR A 181 -4.12 1.56 -6.96
CA TYR A 181 -4.62 2.75 -6.30
C TYR A 181 -4.24 4.06 -6.98
N TYR A 182 -5.03 5.09 -6.74
CA TYR A 182 -4.81 6.43 -7.25
C TYR A 182 -5.22 7.45 -6.19
N SER A 183 -4.50 8.57 -6.13
CA SER A 183 -4.87 9.72 -5.30
C SER A 183 -4.62 11.01 -6.08
N GLY A 184 -5.54 11.95 -5.97
CA GLY A 184 -5.43 13.25 -6.62
C GLY A 184 -6.64 14.15 -6.36
N SER A 185 -6.74 15.26 -7.11
CA SER A 185 -7.82 16.24 -6.95
C SER A 185 -9.21 15.71 -7.30
N SER A 186 -9.28 14.72 -8.18
CA SER A 186 -10.51 13.95 -8.45
C SER A 186 -10.16 12.51 -8.79
N ALA A 187 -10.74 11.57 -8.04
CA ALA A 187 -10.43 10.15 -8.14
C ALA A 187 -11.38 9.42 -9.10
N THR A 188 -11.56 9.95 -10.32
CA THR A 188 -12.37 9.26 -11.35
C THR A 188 -11.62 8.06 -11.92
N CYS A 189 -12.35 7.07 -12.44
CA CYS A 189 -11.76 5.87 -13.05
C CYS A 189 -10.85 6.22 -14.24
N SER A 190 -11.29 7.15 -15.09
CA SER A 190 -10.50 7.66 -16.22
C SER A 190 -9.18 8.33 -15.78
N ASN A 191 -9.21 9.13 -14.70
CA ASN A 191 -7.99 9.74 -14.15
C ASN A 191 -7.04 8.67 -13.62
N ALA A 192 -7.58 7.71 -12.84
CA ALA A 192 -6.80 6.62 -12.28
C ALA A 192 -6.11 5.79 -13.38
N VAL A 193 -6.86 5.32 -14.38
CA VAL A 193 -6.30 4.56 -15.51
C VAL A 193 -5.27 5.37 -16.30
N THR A 194 -5.51 6.67 -16.51
CA THR A 194 -4.56 7.55 -17.20
C THR A 194 -3.23 7.66 -16.43
N GLU A 195 -3.27 7.82 -15.12
CA GLU A 195 -2.07 7.88 -14.29
C GLU A 195 -1.37 6.52 -14.18
N TRP A 196 -2.12 5.43 -14.03
CA TRP A 196 -1.56 4.07 -14.01
C TRP A 196 -0.79 3.76 -15.28
N LYS A 197 -1.29 4.16 -16.45
CA LYS A 197 -0.58 3.99 -17.73
C LYS A 197 0.78 4.67 -17.78
N LYS A 198 1.00 5.77 -17.04
CA LYS A 198 2.30 6.45 -16.99
C LYS A 198 3.39 5.61 -16.34
N GLY A 199 3.01 4.60 -15.55
CA GLY A 199 3.96 3.66 -14.95
C GLY A 199 4.83 2.92 -15.96
N TYR A 200 4.41 2.81 -17.22
CA TYR A 200 5.22 2.27 -18.31
C TYR A 200 6.60 2.95 -18.44
N GLU A 201 6.71 4.25 -18.13
CA GLU A 201 7.98 4.97 -18.20
C GLU A 201 9.06 4.36 -17.28
N LYS A 202 8.67 3.64 -16.23
CA LYS A 202 9.60 2.92 -15.34
C LYS A 202 10.20 1.67 -15.98
N PHE A 203 9.56 1.15 -17.01
CA PHE A 203 9.89 -0.13 -17.64
C PHE A 203 10.35 -0.01 -19.10
N LYS A 204 10.37 1.21 -19.67
CA LYS A 204 10.70 1.42 -21.10
C LYS A 204 12.09 0.94 -21.52
N ASP A 205 13.02 0.87 -20.56
CA ASP A 205 14.42 0.51 -20.78
C ASP A 205 14.70 -0.97 -20.41
N VAL A 206 13.67 -1.75 -20.04
CA VAL A 206 13.81 -3.18 -19.74
C VAL A 206 13.13 -4.05 -20.80
N THR A 207 13.77 -5.18 -21.12
CA THR A 207 13.22 -6.15 -22.08
C THR A 207 12.03 -6.92 -21.50
N ILE A 208 11.96 -7.06 -20.17
CA ILE A 208 10.84 -7.62 -19.43
C ILE A 208 10.90 -7.06 -18.00
N PRO A 209 9.76 -6.78 -17.34
CA PRO A 209 9.74 -6.43 -15.93
C PRO A 209 10.41 -7.54 -15.10
N PRO A 210 11.22 -7.18 -14.08
CA PRO A 210 11.89 -8.17 -13.25
C PRO A 210 10.89 -9.05 -12.49
N LYS A 211 11.37 -10.15 -11.93
CA LYS A 211 10.55 -10.93 -10.99
C LYS A 211 10.15 -10.03 -9.83
N TYR A 212 8.90 -10.15 -9.41
CA TYR A 212 8.43 -9.41 -8.26
C TYR A 212 9.14 -9.91 -7.00
N THR A 213 9.75 -8.97 -6.27
CA THR A 213 10.14 -9.18 -4.88
C THR A 213 9.80 -7.93 -4.11
N SER A 214 9.41 -8.07 -2.85
CA SER A 214 9.18 -6.92 -1.95
C SER A 214 10.39 -5.98 -1.82
N SER A 215 11.60 -6.47 -2.12
CA SER A 215 12.85 -5.69 -2.06
C SER A 215 13.21 -4.95 -3.36
N GLU A 216 12.59 -5.31 -4.49
CA GLU A 216 12.92 -4.77 -5.80
C GLU A 216 12.55 -3.29 -5.91
N ASP A 217 13.54 -2.43 -6.19
CA ASP A 217 13.37 -0.98 -6.22
C ASP A 217 12.33 -0.54 -7.24
N MET A 218 12.25 -1.24 -8.37
CA MET A 218 11.30 -0.94 -9.44
C MET A 218 9.83 -1.01 -8.97
N TYR A 219 9.53 -1.88 -7.99
CA TYR A 219 8.17 -2.10 -7.47
C TYR A 219 7.85 -1.32 -6.19
N LYS A 220 8.73 -0.42 -5.73
CA LYS A 220 8.48 0.40 -4.54
C LYS A 220 7.51 1.56 -4.76
N THR A 221 7.06 1.77 -6.00
CA THR A 221 6.14 2.85 -6.36
C THR A 221 4.84 2.31 -6.94
N GLY A 222 3.72 2.89 -6.51
CA GLY A 222 2.39 2.65 -7.03
C GLY A 222 2.31 2.81 -8.54
N ALA A 223 3.00 3.80 -9.11
CA ALA A 223 3.02 3.98 -10.56
C ALA A 223 3.47 2.70 -11.28
N ALA A 224 4.55 2.07 -10.82
CA ALA A 224 5.06 0.84 -11.42
C ALA A 224 4.13 -0.35 -11.18
N THR A 225 3.63 -0.52 -9.95
CA THR A 225 2.84 -1.68 -9.57
C THR A 225 1.43 -1.62 -10.15
N ASN A 226 0.77 -0.45 -10.11
CA ASN A 226 -0.52 -0.23 -10.73
C ASN A 226 -0.47 -0.48 -12.24
N PHE A 227 0.61 -0.03 -12.90
CA PHE A 227 0.78 -0.28 -14.33
C PHE A 227 0.86 -1.77 -14.64
N ILE A 228 1.70 -2.50 -13.91
CA ILE A 228 1.84 -3.95 -14.10
C ILE A 228 0.55 -4.69 -13.81
N SER A 229 -0.16 -4.34 -12.72
CA SER A 229 -1.50 -4.88 -12.48
C SER A 229 -2.44 -4.66 -13.67
N LEU A 230 -2.45 -3.45 -14.23
CA LEU A 230 -3.30 -3.08 -15.36
C LEU A 230 -3.00 -3.91 -16.62
N VAL A 231 -1.73 -4.26 -16.88
CA VAL A 231 -1.31 -4.97 -18.10
C VAL A 231 -1.00 -6.46 -17.90
N SER A 232 -1.14 -6.98 -16.68
CA SER A 232 -0.94 -8.41 -16.40
C SER A 232 -2.02 -9.26 -17.05
N GLU A 233 -1.72 -10.55 -17.23
CA GLU A 233 -2.70 -11.53 -17.69
C GLU A 233 -3.93 -11.54 -16.78
N GLY A 234 -3.71 -11.66 -15.46
CA GLY A 234 -4.78 -11.57 -14.48
C GLY A 234 -5.91 -12.58 -14.73
N GLU A 235 -5.56 -13.82 -15.08
CA GLU A 235 -6.51 -14.92 -15.33
C GLU A 235 -7.52 -14.99 -14.17
N ASP A 236 -8.81 -14.92 -14.52
CA ASP A 236 -9.95 -14.96 -13.59
C ASP A 236 -9.88 -13.92 -12.45
N THR A 237 -9.27 -12.75 -12.71
CA THR A 237 -9.15 -11.69 -11.71
C THR A 237 -10.41 -10.86 -11.60
N VAL A 238 -11.04 -10.95 -10.43
CA VAL A 238 -12.11 -10.06 -9.99
C VAL A 238 -11.51 -8.76 -9.47
N ALA A 239 -12.01 -7.61 -9.95
CA ALA A 239 -11.59 -6.30 -9.49
C ALA A 239 -12.73 -5.53 -8.80
N ARG A 240 -12.52 -5.16 -7.54
CA ARG A 240 -13.50 -4.38 -6.75
C ARG A 240 -12.91 -3.04 -6.34
N CYS A 241 -13.52 -1.95 -6.79
CA CYS A 241 -13.02 -0.60 -6.55
C CYS A 241 -13.77 0.14 -5.44
N TYR A 242 -13.02 0.94 -4.69
CA TYR A 242 -13.46 1.67 -3.51
C TYR A 242 -13.08 3.14 -3.64
N THR A 243 -14.01 4.01 -3.27
CA THR A 243 -13.71 5.43 -3.03
C THR A 243 -13.06 5.56 -1.66
N VAL A 244 -11.96 6.31 -1.61
CA VAL A 244 -11.26 6.65 -0.37
C VAL A 244 -11.64 8.06 0.05
N THR A 245 -12.11 8.20 1.29
CA THR A 245 -12.46 9.48 1.91
C THR A 245 -11.66 9.72 3.20
N ASN A 246 -11.82 10.91 3.77
CA ASN A 246 -11.06 11.41 4.94
C ASN A 246 -9.55 11.55 4.71
N CYS A 247 -9.14 11.71 3.46
CA CYS A 247 -7.80 12.13 3.06
C CYS A 247 -7.84 13.58 2.54
N SER A 248 -6.68 14.26 2.49
CA SER A 248 -6.59 15.62 1.93
C SER A 248 -6.87 15.67 0.42
N GLU A 249 -6.74 14.54 -0.26
CA GLU A 249 -7.00 14.32 -1.67
C GLU A 249 -8.02 13.19 -1.81
N GLU A 250 -8.79 13.18 -2.89
CA GLU A 250 -9.63 12.02 -3.19
C GLU A 250 -8.74 10.83 -3.51
N GLY A 251 -9.18 9.64 -3.12
CA GLY A 251 -8.48 8.41 -3.45
C GLY A 251 -9.41 7.36 -4.05
N LEU A 252 -8.79 6.43 -4.75
CA LEU A 252 -9.40 5.27 -5.35
C LEU A 252 -8.50 4.08 -5.11
N VAL A 253 -9.07 2.97 -4.65
CA VAL A 253 -8.35 1.71 -4.49
C VAL A 253 -9.18 0.59 -5.11
N CYS A 254 -8.57 -0.20 -5.98
CA CYS A 254 -9.16 -1.43 -6.52
C CYS A 254 -8.44 -2.63 -5.93
N VAL A 255 -9.18 -3.54 -5.31
CA VAL A 255 -8.71 -4.84 -4.83
C VAL A 255 -8.82 -5.82 -5.98
N LEU A 256 -7.75 -6.55 -6.25
CA LEU A 256 -7.64 -7.59 -7.28
C LEU A 256 -7.52 -8.96 -6.62
N GLU A 257 -8.35 -9.89 -7.06
CA GLU A 257 -8.40 -11.27 -6.57
C GLU A 257 -8.58 -12.26 -7.71
N PRO A 258 -7.62 -13.18 -7.95
CA PRO A 258 -6.36 -13.36 -7.24
C PRO A 258 -5.38 -12.18 -7.40
N ALA A 259 -4.33 -12.13 -6.56
CA ALA A 259 -3.27 -11.16 -6.72
C ALA A 259 -2.51 -11.36 -8.04
N VAL A 260 -2.20 -10.24 -8.69
CA VAL A 260 -1.31 -10.21 -9.87
C VAL A 260 0.14 -10.48 -9.51
N PHE A 261 0.56 -10.06 -8.31
CA PHE A 261 1.93 -10.20 -7.85
C PHE A 261 2.09 -11.43 -6.97
N GLU A 262 3.12 -12.22 -7.25
CA GLU A 262 3.57 -13.31 -6.41
C GLU A 262 5.09 -13.25 -6.23
N GLU A 263 5.55 -13.38 -4.99
CA GLU A 263 6.96 -13.28 -4.63
C GLU A 263 7.80 -14.29 -5.43
N GLY A 264 8.84 -13.79 -6.09
CA GLY A 264 9.77 -14.59 -6.90
C GLY A 264 9.27 -14.98 -8.29
N LYS A 265 8.06 -14.55 -8.70
CA LYS A 265 7.50 -14.82 -10.04
C LYS A 265 7.55 -13.59 -10.94
N LEU A 266 7.53 -13.83 -12.25
CA LEU A 266 7.32 -12.75 -13.22
C LEU A 266 5.85 -12.33 -13.14
N PRO A 267 5.54 -11.03 -12.99
CA PRO A 267 4.15 -10.56 -12.88
C PRO A 267 3.45 -10.45 -14.25
N ILE A 268 4.20 -10.68 -15.33
CA ILE A 268 3.71 -10.63 -16.71
C ILE A 268 4.55 -11.56 -17.59
N SER A 269 3.92 -12.23 -18.55
CA SER A 269 4.63 -13.08 -19.49
C SER A 269 5.41 -12.26 -20.53
N VAL A 270 6.40 -12.91 -21.15
CA VAL A 270 7.20 -12.32 -22.24
C VAL A 270 6.32 -11.95 -23.43
N ALA A 271 5.31 -12.77 -23.74
CA ALA A 271 4.41 -12.55 -24.88
C ALA A 271 3.55 -11.29 -24.66
N THR A 272 2.93 -11.19 -23.48
CA THR A 272 2.12 -10.04 -23.09
C THR A 272 2.96 -8.76 -23.04
N TRP A 273 4.16 -8.82 -22.45
CA TRP A 273 5.05 -7.66 -22.39
C TRP A 273 5.45 -7.13 -23.77
N LYS A 274 5.63 -8.03 -24.75
CA LYS A 274 5.89 -7.65 -26.14
C LYS A 274 4.72 -6.87 -26.74
N ASN A 275 3.48 -7.28 -26.47
CA ASN A 275 2.28 -6.56 -26.89
C ASN A 275 2.22 -5.17 -26.23
N VAL A 276 2.41 -5.11 -24.90
CA VAL A 276 2.46 -3.85 -24.14
C VAL A 276 3.47 -2.86 -24.71
N THR A 277 4.70 -3.32 -24.94
CA THR A 277 5.78 -2.50 -25.49
C THR A 277 5.43 -2.00 -26.89
N LYS A 278 4.87 -2.87 -27.75
CA LYS A 278 4.42 -2.49 -29.10
C LYS A 278 3.31 -1.43 -29.03
N THR A 279 2.29 -1.63 -28.20
CA THR A 279 1.16 -0.71 -28.04
C THR A 279 1.60 0.66 -27.57
N LEU A 280 2.41 0.72 -26.51
CA LEU A 280 2.78 1.98 -25.88
C LEU A 280 3.88 2.73 -26.63
N ASN A 281 4.76 2.04 -27.36
CA ASN A 281 5.74 2.70 -28.22
C ASN A 281 5.10 3.27 -29.50
N ASN A 282 4.11 2.56 -30.08
CA ASN A 282 3.42 3.06 -31.27
C ASN A 282 2.44 4.21 -30.95
N GLY A 283 1.89 4.23 -29.73
CA GLY A 283 0.99 5.28 -29.24
C GLY A 283 1.63 6.66 -29.02
N ARG A 284 2.97 6.77 -29.00
CA ARG A 284 3.67 8.08 -28.96
C ARG A 284 3.53 8.91 -30.24
N SER A 285 2.90 8.36 -31.28
CA SER A 285 2.66 9.02 -32.58
C SER A 285 1.26 9.62 -32.72
N SER A 286 0.32 9.32 -31.82
CA SER A 286 -1.04 9.88 -31.88
C SER A 286 -1.22 10.92 -30.79
N THR A 287 -1.11 12.19 -31.18
CA THR A 287 -1.75 13.30 -30.47
C THR A 287 -3.16 12.89 -30.05
N SER A 288 -3.41 12.93 -28.73
CA SER A 288 -4.70 12.83 -28.06
C SER A 288 -5.90 13.21 -28.95
N VAL A 289 -6.62 12.20 -29.45
CA VAL A 289 -7.97 12.38 -30.04
C VAL A 289 -9.04 12.61 -28.95
N TYR A 290 -8.70 12.40 -27.68
CA TYR A 290 -9.62 12.60 -26.55
C TYR A 290 -9.75 14.08 -26.08
N GLY A 291 -9.11 15.03 -26.76
CA GLY A 291 -9.17 16.47 -26.44
C GLY A 291 -10.09 17.31 -27.34
N ALA A 292 -10.83 16.74 -28.29
CA ALA A 292 -11.54 17.50 -29.33
C ALA A 292 -13.08 17.47 -29.27
N LEU A 293 -13.69 17.19 -28.10
CA LEU A 293 -15.16 17.20 -27.94
C LEU A 293 -15.71 18.19 -26.89
N LEU A 294 -14.93 19.19 -26.49
CA LEU A 294 -15.42 20.27 -25.63
C LEU A 294 -14.98 21.63 -26.16
N ASN A 295 -15.62 22.11 -27.23
CA ASN A 295 -15.78 23.55 -27.51
C ASN A 295 -16.73 23.77 -28.70
N SER A 296 -18.02 23.53 -28.48
CA SER A 296 -19.09 24.03 -29.37
C SER A 296 -20.24 24.57 -28.53
N MET A 297 -19.98 25.62 -27.75
CA MET A 297 -21.01 26.50 -27.18
C MET A 297 -20.33 27.77 -26.65
N LEU A 298 -19.96 28.70 -27.54
CA LEU A 298 -19.76 30.10 -27.17
C LEU A 298 -20.31 31.03 -28.26
N VAL A 299 -21.54 31.45 -27.99
CA VAL A 299 -22.02 32.85 -28.02
C VAL A 299 -21.90 33.60 -29.36
N VAL A 300 -23.04 33.67 -30.05
CA VAL A 300 -23.37 34.73 -31.01
C VAL A 300 -23.54 36.04 -30.24
N VAL A 301 -22.55 36.93 -30.29
CA VAL A 301 -22.73 38.37 -30.04
C VAL A 301 -22.45 39.07 -31.35
N GLY A 302 -23.52 39.39 -32.08
CA GLY A 302 -23.48 40.26 -33.24
C GLY A 302 -23.27 41.70 -32.79
N LEU A 303 -22.05 42.20 -32.95
CA LEU A 303 -21.74 43.63 -32.95
C LEU A 303 -22.22 44.23 -34.27
N PHE A 304 -23.39 44.87 -34.23
CA PHE A 304 -23.74 45.89 -35.21
C PHE A 304 -22.96 47.17 -34.87
N ALA A 305 -22.01 47.54 -35.73
CA ALA A 305 -21.51 48.91 -35.82
C ALA A 305 -21.18 49.24 -37.29
N LEU A 306 -22.08 50.05 -37.87
CA LEU A 306 -21.85 51.15 -38.81
C LEU A 306 -21.21 50.86 -40.18
N ASN A 307 -21.97 51.13 -41.26
CA ASN A 307 -21.68 52.21 -42.22
C ASN A 307 -22.76 52.26 -43.33
N PHE A 308 -23.60 53.30 -43.29
CA PHE A 308 -24.09 54.20 -44.36
C PHE A 308 -25.41 54.86 -43.95
#